data_AF-A0A3A9ZDF2-F1
#
_entry.id   AF-A0A3A9ZDF2-F1
#
_cell.length_a   1.000
_cell.length_b   1.000
_cell.length_c   1.000
_cell.angle_alpha   90.00
_cell.angle_beta   90.00
_cell.angle_gamma   90.00
#
_symmetry.space_group_name_H-M   'P 1'
#
loop_
_entity.id
_entity.type
_entity.pdbx_description
1 polymer ?
#
loop_
_entity_poly.entity_id
_entity_poly.type
_entity_poly.pdbx_seq_one_letter_code
_entity_poly.pdbx_strand_id
1 'polypeptide(L)'
;MAFSADGASPGTVAKLAEPERAEAVQRYAEGLTVSAVAKMFGLTEPGMRGLLIRRGVVLRKVVHTLRHDAFDSLTPDACYWLGFLFADGCVTYRAGHLPQISVGLAARDREHLVSLRQFLGSSSSISAPSRTHGSCQFSVRSEKLADRVISLGRYEGRVDEHLTGSRDFWRGVVDGDGSLGIYRRPAPSSATFPQFRLVGSRRLLDPFRAFLVSQGIDGLSVRPHKTIFTVGTTCRPAEMIVALLYADAAVALPRKAAVAAAISRDRFPR
;
A
#
# COMPACT_ATOMS: atom_id res chain seq x y z
N MET A 1 -38.32 42.43 13.18
CA MET A 1 -37.19 41.54 13.54
C MET A 1 -37.58 40.14 13.15
N ALA A 2 -36.99 39.64 12.06
CA ALA A 2 -37.24 38.31 11.52
C ALA A 2 -36.03 37.43 11.86
N PHE A 3 -36.29 36.26 12.45
CA PHE A 3 -35.38 35.12 12.41
C PHE A 3 -36.27 33.88 12.28
N SER A 4 -36.49 33.45 11.03
CA SER A 4 -36.93 32.09 10.73
C SER A 4 -35.69 31.28 10.40
N ALA A 5 -35.46 30.24 11.20
CA ALA A 5 -34.46 29.23 10.96
C ALA A 5 -35.02 28.24 9.94
N ASP A 6 -34.49 28.25 8.72
CA ASP A 6 -34.67 27.17 7.75
C ASP A 6 -33.42 26.29 7.75
N GLY A 7 -33.53 25.15 8.43
CA GLY A 7 -32.54 24.07 8.38
C GLY A 7 -32.67 23.32 7.05
N ALA A 8 -31.77 23.62 6.11
CA ALA A 8 -31.71 23.01 4.80
C ALA A 8 -31.59 21.47 4.87
N SER A 9 -32.50 20.81 4.16
CA SER A 9 -32.50 19.38 3.87
C SER A 9 -31.37 19.00 2.90
N PRO A 10 -30.84 17.76 2.92
CA PRO A 10 -29.75 17.36 2.03
C PRO A 10 -30.21 17.38 0.56
N GLY A 11 -29.45 18.12 -0.25
CA GLY A 11 -29.82 18.58 -1.59
C GLY A 11 -30.27 17.52 -2.58
N THR A 12 -31.44 17.76 -3.16
CA THR A 12 -31.92 17.17 -4.41
C THR A 12 -30.88 17.39 -5.51
N VAL A 13 -30.35 16.32 -6.10
CA VAL A 13 -29.47 16.41 -7.28
C VAL A 13 -30.26 17.10 -8.40
N ALA A 14 -29.87 18.33 -8.76
CA ALA A 14 -30.54 19.10 -9.81
C ALA A 14 -30.60 18.27 -11.10
N LYS A 15 -31.82 18.04 -11.60
CA LYS A 15 -32.01 17.35 -12.88
C LYS A 15 -31.56 18.29 -13.99
N LEU A 16 -30.53 17.90 -14.74
CA LEU A 16 -30.12 18.61 -15.95
C LEU A 16 -31.32 18.84 -16.89
N ALA A 17 -31.37 19.97 -17.57
CA ALA A 17 -32.31 20.25 -18.64
C ALA A 17 -31.94 19.46 -19.92
N GLU A 18 -32.89 19.25 -20.83
CA GLU A 18 -32.63 18.53 -22.10
C GLU A 18 -31.43 19.07 -22.92
N PRO A 19 -31.20 20.39 -23.08
CA PRO A 19 -30.03 20.88 -23.79
C PRO A 19 -28.71 20.48 -23.10
N GLU A 20 -28.64 20.57 -21.78
CA GLU A 20 -27.44 20.18 -21.02
C GLU A 20 -27.16 18.68 -21.12
N ARG A 21 -28.22 17.86 -21.17
CA ARG A 21 -28.09 16.41 -21.36
C ARG A 21 -27.58 16.07 -22.77
N ALA A 22 -28.04 16.78 -23.79
CA ALA A 22 -27.55 16.62 -25.16
C ALA A 22 -26.08 17.06 -25.28
N GLU A 23 -25.73 18.18 -24.66
CA GLU A 23 -24.34 18.63 -24.58
C GLU A 23 -23.45 17.60 -23.87
N ALA A 24 -23.90 17.01 -22.76
CA ALA A 24 -23.15 15.97 -22.07
C ALA A 24 -22.83 14.75 -22.96
N VAL A 25 -23.77 14.34 -23.83
CA VAL A 25 -23.53 13.29 -24.83
C VAL A 25 -22.48 13.74 -25.85
N GLN A 26 -22.59 14.98 -26.34
CA GLN A 26 -21.64 15.53 -27.31
C GLN A 26 -20.23 15.62 -26.74
N ARG A 27 -20.04 16.18 -25.53
CA ARG A 27 -18.73 16.26 -24.86
C ARG A 27 -18.10 14.87 -24.68
N TYR A 28 -18.92 13.87 -24.36
CA TYR A 28 -18.43 12.50 -24.28
C TYR A 28 -17.98 11.96 -25.65
N ALA A 29 -18.73 12.24 -26.71
CA ALA A 29 -18.39 11.86 -28.08
C ALA A 29 -17.09 12.53 -28.57
N GLU A 30 -16.84 13.77 -28.15
CA GLU A 30 -15.60 14.53 -28.39
C GLU A 30 -14.37 13.96 -27.65
N GLY A 31 -14.54 12.91 -26.84
CA GLY A 31 -13.45 12.17 -26.22
C GLY A 31 -13.27 12.41 -24.72
N LEU A 32 -14.02 13.33 -24.10
CA LEU A 32 -13.93 13.55 -22.66
C LEU A 32 -14.36 12.30 -21.87
N THR A 33 -13.70 12.04 -20.75
CA THR A 33 -14.06 10.91 -19.88
C THR A 33 -15.40 11.17 -19.18
N VAL A 34 -16.10 10.10 -18.77
CA VAL A 34 -17.37 10.23 -18.01
C VAL A 34 -17.17 11.12 -16.77
N SER A 35 -16.04 10.98 -16.09
CA SER A 35 -15.69 11.79 -14.91
C SER A 35 -15.50 13.27 -15.24
N ALA A 36 -14.81 13.59 -16.35
CA ALA A 36 -14.63 14.97 -16.80
C ALA A 36 -15.98 15.61 -17.16
N VAL A 37 -16.81 14.91 -17.92
CA VAL A 37 -18.17 15.37 -18.28
C VAL A 37 -19.02 15.54 -17.02
N ALA A 38 -19.01 14.58 -16.09
CA ALA A 38 -19.75 14.69 -14.82
C ALA A 38 -19.37 15.95 -14.03
N LYS A 39 -18.07 16.25 -13.94
CA LYS A 39 -17.55 17.44 -13.25
C LYS A 39 -18.01 18.74 -13.91
N MET A 40 -18.06 18.81 -15.24
CA MET A 40 -18.54 19.99 -15.98
C MET A 40 -19.99 20.34 -15.64
N PHE A 41 -20.83 19.33 -15.44
CA PHE A 41 -22.26 19.48 -15.18
C PHE A 41 -22.64 19.35 -13.70
N GLY A 42 -21.66 19.35 -12.78
CA GLY A 42 -21.92 19.23 -11.33
C GLY A 42 -22.57 17.91 -10.91
N LEU A 43 -22.45 16.85 -11.71
CA LEU A 43 -23.01 15.53 -11.43
C LEU A 43 -21.97 14.57 -10.87
N THR A 44 -22.46 13.51 -10.22
CA THR A 44 -21.62 12.37 -9.85
C THR A 44 -21.33 11.52 -11.09
N GLU A 45 -20.15 10.88 -11.13
CA GLU A 45 -19.79 10.00 -12.25
C GLU A 45 -20.82 8.86 -12.48
N PRO A 46 -21.36 8.18 -11.45
CA PRO A 46 -22.43 7.20 -11.66
C PRO A 46 -23.71 7.82 -12.24
N GLY A 47 -24.07 9.04 -11.82
CA GLY A 47 -25.21 9.77 -12.36
C GLY A 47 -25.04 10.09 -13.84
N MET A 48 -23.87 10.59 -14.22
CA MET A 48 -23.51 10.86 -15.61
C MET A 48 -23.47 9.57 -16.45
N ARG A 49 -22.90 8.50 -15.90
CA ARG A 49 -22.86 7.18 -16.55
C ARG A 49 -24.27 6.68 -16.88
N GLY A 50 -25.19 6.75 -15.91
CA GLY A 50 -26.58 6.34 -16.11
C GLY A 50 -27.30 7.23 -17.13
N LEU A 51 -27.00 8.53 -17.18
CA LEU A 51 -27.54 9.45 -18.18
C LEU A 51 -27.11 9.05 -19.59
N LEU A 52 -25.83 8.79 -19.80
CA LEU A 52 -25.27 8.37 -21.10
C LEU A 52 -25.89 7.03 -21.55
N ILE A 53 -25.95 6.04 -20.66
CA ILE A 53 -26.52 4.71 -20.97
C ILE A 53 -28.00 4.82 -21.35
N ARG A 54 -28.81 5.58 -20.60
CA ARG A 54 -30.24 5.79 -20.92
C ARG A 54 -30.47 6.47 -22.27
N ARG A 55 -29.46 7.17 -22.79
CA ARG A 55 -29.47 7.80 -24.12
C ARG A 55 -28.85 6.93 -25.20
N GLY A 56 -28.62 5.64 -24.93
CA GLY A 56 -28.07 4.70 -25.90
C GLY A 56 -26.58 4.85 -26.17
N VAL A 57 -25.86 5.65 -25.37
CA VAL A 57 -24.41 5.81 -25.53
C VAL A 57 -23.69 4.54 -25.07
N VAL A 58 -22.98 3.90 -25.99
CA VAL A 58 -22.06 2.80 -25.68
C VAL A 58 -20.82 3.39 -25.01
N LEU A 59 -20.60 3.04 -23.74
CA LEU A 59 -19.47 3.55 -22.99
C LEU A 59 -18.16 2.88 -23.45
N ARG A 60 -17.17 3.70 -23.79
CA ARG A 60 -15.77 3.32 -23.98
C ARG A 60 -15.29 2.48 -22.80
N LYS A 61 -14.80 1.28 -23.10
CA LYS A 61 -14.16 0.41 -22.13
C LYS A 61 -12.74 0.93 -21.89
N VAL A 62 -12.44 1.34 -20.66
CA VAL A 62 -11.07 1.63 -20.26
C VAL A 62 -10.38 0.29 -20.01
N VAL A 63 -9.35 -0.02 -20.80
CA VAL A 63 -8.50 -1.18 -20.57
C VAL A 63 -7.30 -0.70 -19.76
N HIS A 64 -7.21 -1.16 -18.52
CA HIS A 64 -6.03 -0.92 -17.71
C HIS A 64 -4.96 -1.95 -18.05
N THR A 65 -3.72 -1.49 -18.22
CA THR A 65 -2.58 -2.41 -18.30
C THR A 65 -2.35 -3.03 -16.92
N LEU A 66 -1.86 -4.25 -16.89
CA LEU A 66 -1.44 -4.96 -15.68
C LEU A 66 -0.56 -6.16 -16.07
N ARG A 67 0.60 -6.30 -15.42
CA ARG A 67 1.43 -7.50 -15.52
C ARG A 67 0.92 -8.56 -14.56
N HIS A 68 0.08 -9.46 -15.07
CA HIS A 68 -0.52 -10.54 -14.28
C HIS A 68 0.50 -11.59 -13.80
N ASP A 69 1.67 -11.64 -14.42
CA ASP A 69 2.80 -12.55 -14.16
C ASP A 69 3.87 -11.94 -13.25
N ALA A 70 3.63 -10.75 -12.67
CA ALA A 70 4.62 -10.02 -11.88
C ALA A 70 5.20 -10.79 -10.67
N PHE A 71 4.52 -11.85 -10.23
CA PHE A 71 4.93 -12.71 -9.11
C PHE A 71 5.18 -14.18 -9.53
N ASP A 72 5.28 -14.47 -10.83
CA ASP A 72 5.60 -15.82 -11.32
C ASP A 72 7.04 -16.18 -10.92
N SER A 73 7.97 -15.25 -11.15
CA SER A 73 9.37 -15.34 -10.71
C SER A 73 9.58 -14.53 -9.43
N LEU A 74 10.14 -15.16 -8.41
CA LEU A 74 10.44 -14.53 -7.12
C LEU A 74 11.78 -13.78 -7.16
N THR A 75 11.86 -12.76 -8.02
CA THR A 75 13.01 -11.84 -8.06
C THR A 75 13.12 -11.02 -6.78
N PRO A 76 14.26 -10.37 -6.47
CA PRO A 76 14.39 -9.49 -5.31
C PRO A 76 13.27 -8.45 -5.18
N ASP A 77 12.91 -7.78 -6.29
CA ASP A 77 11.81 -6.81 -6.31
C ASP A 77 10.44 -7.46 -6.07
N ALA A 78 10.20 -8.63 -6.67
CA ALA A 78 8.96 -9.38 -6.45
C ALA A 78 8.83 -9.82 -4.98
N CYS A 79 9.90 -10.32 -4.39
CA CYS A 79 9.97 -10.67 -2.97
C CYS A 79 9.69 -9.45 -2.09
N TYR A 80 10.31 -8.30 -2.38
CA TYR A 80 10.04 -7.05 -1.68
C TYR A 80 8.56 -6.67 -1.72
N TRP A 81 7.96 -6.63 -2.91
CA TRP A 81 6.56 -6.25 -3.05
C TRP A 81 5.61 -7.27 -2.43
N LEU A 82 5.91 -8.56 -2.50
CA LEU A 82 5.16 -9.60 -1.77
C LEU A 82 5.25 -9.37 -0.27
N GLY A 83 6.42 -9.07 0.28
CA GLY A 83 6.59 -8.74 1.69
C GLY A 83 5.76 -7.52 2.10
N PHE A 84 5.78 -6.47 1.28
CA PHE A 84 5.00 -5.26 1.51
C PHE A 84 3.48 -5.55 1.46
N LEU A 85 3.02 -6.38 0.51
CA LEU A 85 1.64 -6.85 0.42
C LEU A 85 1.24 -7.77 1.59
N PHE A 86 2.21 -8.47 2.18
CA PHE A 86 2.01 -9.29 3.39
C PHE A 86 1.81 -8.46 4.65
N ALA A 87 2.30 -7.22 4.68
CA ALA A 87 2.03 -6.27 5.76
C ALA A 87 0.75 -5.47 5.43
N ASP A 88 0.87 -4.48 4.53
CA ASP A 88 -0.16 -3.46 4.26
C ASP A 88 -1.15 -3.84 3.16
N GLY A 89 -0.94 -4.97 2.47
CA GLY A 89 -1.79 -5.41 1.36
C GLY A 89 -3.01 -6.22 1.80
N CYS A 90 -4.09 -6.11 1.03
CA CYS A 90 -5.33 -6.85 1.21
C CYS A 90 -5.84 -7.43 -0.11
N VAL A 91 -6.19 -8.72 -0.11
CA VAL A 91 -6.87 -9.44 -1.19
C VAL A 91 -8.34 -9.58 -0.82
N THR A 92 -9.25 -9.13 -1.69
CA THR A 92 -10.70 -9.18 -1.45
C THR A 92 -11.43 -9.84 -2.61
N TYR A 93 -12.43 -10.66 -2.26
CA TYR A 93 -13.32 -11.36 -3.19
C TYR A 93 -14.71 -10.76 -3.11
N ARG A 94 -15.34 -10.54 -4.27
CA ARG A 94 -16.74 -10.09 -4.36
C ARG A 94 -17.41 -10.87 -5.48
N ALA A 95 -18.62 -11.36 -5.22
CA ALA A 95 -19.39 -12.11 -6.22
C ALA A 95 -19.53 -11.32 -7.53
N GLY A 96 -19.29 -11.97 -8.66
CA GLY A 96 -19.37 -11.35 -9.99
C GLY A 96 -18.18 -10.45 -10.36
N HIS A 97 -17.13 -10.38 -9.54
CA HIS A 97 -15.94 -9.58 -9.81
C HIS A 97 -14.65 -10.38 -9.65
N LEU A 98 -13.66 -10.08 -10.50
CA LEU A 98 -12.29 -10.54 -10.29
C LEU A 98 -11.77 -10.10 -8.91
N PRO A 99 -10.97 -10.94 -8.23
CA PRO A 99 -10.40 -10.60 -6.94
C PRO A 99 -9.53 -9.34 -7.04
N GLN A 100 -9.56 -8.54 -5.99
CA GLN A 100 -8.88 -7.25 -5.93
C GLN A 100 -7.74 -7.32 -4.92
N ILE A 101 -6.53 -6.95 -5.35
CA ILE A 101 -5.41 -6.64 -4.48
C ILE A 101 -5.42 -5.13 -4.25
N SER A 102 -5.31 -4.70 -3.01
CA SER A 102 -5.29 -3.29 -2.66
C SER A 102 -4.32 -2.98 -1.52
N VAL A 103 -3.77 -1.77 -1.56
CA VAL A 103 -2.86 -1.23 -0.55
C VAL A 103 -3.29 0.20 -0.24
N GLY A 104 -3.44 0.53 1.04
CA GLY A 104 -3.75 1.88 1.50
C GLY A 104 -2.61 2.44 2.34
N LEU A 105 -2.08 3.60 2.00
CA LEU A 105 -0.98 4.26 2.72
C LEU A 105 -1.32 5.72 3.05
N ALA A 106 -0.66 6.29 4.05
CA ALA A 106 -0.73 7.72 4.31
C ALA A 106 -0.23 8.54 3.09
N ALA A 107 -0.76 9.74 2.87
CA ALA A 107 -0.40 10.58 1.71
C ALA A 107 1.12 10.83 1.57
N ARG A 108 1.84 10.91 2.69
CA ARG A 108 3.31 11.06 2.69
C ARG A 108 4.07 9.90 2.02
N ASP A 109 3.44 8.71 1.98
CA ASP A 109 4.01 7.47 1.45
C ASP A 109 3.43 7.15 0.05
N ARG A 110 2.74 8.09 -0.59
CA ARG A 110 2.07 7.90 -1.89
C ARG A 110 3.01 7.48 -3.01
N GLU A 111 4.24 7.98 -3.04
CA GLU A 111 5.23 7.60 -4.05
C GLU A 111 5.58 6.10 -3.99
N HIS A 112 5.37 5.46 -2.84
CA HIS A 112 5.54 4.02 -2.73
C HIS A 112 4.43 3.25 -3.47
N LEU A 113 3.20 3.77 -3.48
CA LEU A 113 2.11 3.23 -4.32
C LEU A 113 2.41 3.44 -5.81
N VAL A 114 3.04 4.55 -6.18
CA VAL A 114 3.48 4.81 -7.57
C VAL A 114 4.51 3.76 -7.99
N SER A 115 5.46 3.45 -7.12
CA SER A 115 6.48 2.43 -7.36
C SER A 115 5.87 1.02 -7.50
N LEU A 116 4.92 0.65 -6.63
CA LEU A 116 4.18 -0.61 -6.74
C LEU A 116 3.41 -0.70 -8.07
N ARG A 117 2.74 0.39 -8.45
CA ARG A 117 2.01 0.48 -9.72
C ARG A 117 2.94 0.27 -10.93
N GLN A 118 4.12 0.89 -10.91
CA GLN A 118 5.13 0.72 -11.96
C GLN A 118 5.63 -0.72 -12.02
N PHE A 119 5.95 -1.33 -10.88
CA PHE A 119 6.37 -2.73 -10.80
C PHE A 119 5.34 -3.67 -11.41
N LEU A 120 4.05 -3.47 -11.07
CA LEU A 120 2.94 -4.25 -11.63
C LEU A 120 2.59 -3.86 -13.09
N GLY A 121 3.30 -2.92 -13.71
CA GLY A 121 3.02 -2.46 -15.07
C GLY A 121 1.59 -1.92 -15.24
N SER A 122 1.01 -1.34 -14.19
CA SER A 122 -0.40 -0.99 -14.16
C SER A 122 -0.68 0.47 -14.54
N SER A 123 -1.72 0.69 -15.35
CA SER A 123 -2.24 2.04 -15.65
C SER A 123 -3.40 2.46 -14.74
N SER A 124 -3.76 1.65 -13.75
CA SER A 124 -4.78 1.99 -12.75
C SER A 124 -4.40 3.25 -11.97
N SER A 125 -5.40 4.07 -11.64
CA SER A 125 -5.18 5.28 -10.85
C SER A 125 -4.90 4.95 -9.39
N ILE A 126 -4.15 5.82 -8.74
CA ILE A 126 -4.02 5.87 -7.28
C ILE A 126 -5.00 6.91 -6.79
N SER A 127 -5.81 6.57 -5.80
CA SER A 127 -6.83 7.47 -5.29
C SER A 127 -6.22 8.78 -4.77
N ALA A 128 -7.00 9.85 -4.82
CA ALA A 128 -6.68 11.04 -4.06
C ALA A 128 -6.66 10.70 -2.54
N PRO A 129 -5.92 11.48 -1.72
CA PRO A 129 -5.98 11.34 -0.28
C PRO A 129 -7.41 11.50 0.24
N SER A 130 -7.84 10.58 1.10
CA SER A 130 -9.09 10.66 1.85
C SER A 130 -9.12 11.95 2.67
N ARG A 131 -10.25 12.67 2.64
CA ARG A 131 -10.44 13.90 3.44
C ARG A 131 -10.43 13.62 4.94
N THR A 132 -10.84 12.43 5.34
CA THR A 132 -10.98 12.05 6.76
C THR A 132 -9.68 11.49 7.33
N HIS A 133 -8.99 10.63 6.57
CA HIS A 133 -7.86 9.86 7.08
C HIS A 133 -6.52 10.25 6.45
N GLY A 134 -6.53 11.12 5.41
CA GLY A 134 -5.32 11.50 4.69
C GLY A 134 -4.63 10.34 3.98
N SER A 135 -5.31 9.21 3.78
CA SER A 135 -4.77 8.02 3.14
C SER A 135 -5.11 7.96 1.65
N CYS A 136 -4.20 7.41 0.86
CA CYS A 136 -4.37 7.12 -0.55
C CYS A 136 -4.35 5.60 -0.76
N GLN A 137 -5.03 5.13 -1.81
CA GLN A 137 -5.17 3.71 -2.09
C GLN A 137 -4.80 3.42 -3.53
N PHE A 138 -4.12 2.30 -3.72
CA PHE A 138 -3.89 1.68 -5.03
C PHE A 138 -4.53 0.30 -5.05
N SER A 139 -5.18 -0.06 -6.17
CA SER A 139 -5.78 -1.38 -6.31
C SER A 139 -5.74 -1.88 -7.75
N VAL A 140 -5.63 -3.20 -7.89
CA VAL A 140 -5.66 -3.92 -9.16
C VAL A 140 -6.55 -5.14 -9.03
N ARG A 141 -7.13 -5.59 -10.15
CA ARG A 141 -7.97 -6.79 -10.19
C ARG A 141 -7.33 -7.84 -11.06
N SER A 142 -7.06 -9.00 -10.49
CA SER A 142 -6.42 -10.12 -11.17
C SER A 142 -6.55 -11.39 -10.34
N GLU A 143 -7.13 -12.43 -10.94
CA GLU A 143 -7.14 -13.79 -10.38
C GLU A 143 -5.72 -14.32 -10.20
N LYS A 144 -4.90 -14.31 -11.27
CA LYS A 144 -3.52 -14.79 -11.24
C LYS A 144 -2.66 -14.18 -10.11
N LEU A 145 -2.60 -12.85 -9.99
CA LEU A 145 -1.88 -12.20 -8.89
C LEU A 145 -2.48 -12.54 -7.51
N ALA A 146 -3.80 -12.56 -7.37
CA ALA A 146 -4.46 -12.85 -6.10
C ALA A 146 -4.14 -14.28 -5.65
N ASP A 147 -4.36 -15.25 -6.53
CA ASP A 147 -4.06 -16.66 -6.29
C ASP A 147 -2.59 -16.85 -5.96
N ARG A 148 -1.69 -16.15 -6.66
CA ARG A 148 -0.26 -16.22 -6.38
C ARG A 148 0.06 -15.73 -4.96
N VAL A 149 -0.45 -14.57 -4.55
CA VAL A 149 -0.26 -14.03 -3.20
C VAL A 149 -0.84 -14.96 -2.13
N ILE A 150 -2.01 -15.56 -2.37
CA ILE A 150 -2.63 -16.52 -1.45
C ILE A 150 -1.81 -17.81 -1.37
N SER A 151 -1.39 -18.37 -2.51
CA SER A 151 -0.60 -19.60 -2.59
C SER A 151 0.74 -19.52 -1.85
N LEU A 152 1.31 -18.31 -1.77
CA LEU A 152 2.55 -18.02 -1.05
C LEU A 152 2.35 -17.86 0.47
N GLY A 153 1.11 -18.00 0.95
CA GLY A 153 0.77 -17.98 2.36
C GLY A 153 0.48 -16.58 2.92
N ARG A 154 -0.22 -15.70 2.20
CA ARG A 154 -0.57 -14.37 2.74
C ARG A 154 -1.39 -14.43 4.03
N TYR A 155 -2.43 -15.28 4.07
CA TYR A 155 -3.36 -15.35 5.20
C TYR A 155 -3.21 -16.64 6.01
N GLU A 156 -3.14 -17.78 5.32
CA GLU A 156 -3.18 -19.10 5.93
C GLU A 156 -2.04 -19.99 5.43
N GLY A 157 -1.88 -21.17 6.03
CA GLY A 157 -0.81 -22.13 5.67
C GLY A 157 0.58 -21.69 6.11
N ARG A 158 1.64 -22.30 5.60
CA ARG A 158 3.02 -21.83 5.82
C ARG A 158 3.35 -20.73 4.80
N VAL A 159 4.14 -19.74 5.20
CA VAL A 159 4.72 -18.78 4.25
C VAL A 159 5.75 -19.52 3.41
N ASP A 160 5.75 -19.29 2.10
CA ASP A 160 6.67 -19.94 1.16
C ASP A 160 8.14 -19.80 1.60
N GLU A 161 8.89 -20.89 1.50
CA GLU A 161 10.28 -20.95 1.99
C GLU A 161 11.22 -20.01 1.22
N HIS A 162 10.96 -19.78 -0.08
CA HIS A 162 11.73 -18.80 -0.87
C HIS A 162 11.53 -17.37 -0.36
N LEU A 163 10.33 -17.04 0.12
CA LEU A 163 10.05 -15.73 0.72
C LEU A 163 10.72 -15.62 2.09
N THR A 164 10.55 -16.62 2.94
CA THR A 164 11.14 -16.58 4.29
C THR A 164 12.68 -16.64 4.30
N GLY A 165 13.30 -17.14 3.24
CA GLY A 165 14.75 -17.06 3.02
C GLY A 165 15.24 -15.75 2.40
N SER A 166 14.33 -14.87 1.94
CA SER A 166 14.69 -13.64 1.22
C SER A 166 14.78 -12.43 2.15
N ARG A 167 15.93 -11.75 2.14
CA ARG A 167 16.09 -10.45 2.82
C ARG A 167 15.16 -9.38 2.25
N ASP A 168 14.84 -9.45 0.95
CA ASP A 168 14.01 -8.47 0.27
C ASP A 168 12.55 -8.60 0.68
N PHE A 169 12.06 -9.85 0.81
CA PHE A 169 10.75 -10.12 1.40
C PHE A 169 10.65 -9.53 2.80
N TRP A 170 11.62 -9.80 3.67
CA TRP A 170 11.61 -9.26 5.02
C TRP A 170 11.73 -7.74 5.06
N ARG A 171 12.49 -7.12 4.15
CA ARG A 171 12.50 -5.66 4.00
C ARG A 171 11.11 -5.14 3.64
N GLY A 172 10.40 -5.78 2.71
CA GLY A 172 9.02 -5.42 2.37
C GLY A 172 8.07 -5.51 3.57
N VAL A 173 8.13 -6.61 4.34
CA VAL A 173 7.33 -6.79 5.56
C VAL A 173 7.66 -5.70 6.59
N VAL A 174 8.95 -5.43 6.81
CA VAL A 174 9.41 -4.36 7.70
C VAL A 174 8.97 -2.99 7.20
N ASP A 175 8.91 -2.76 5.89
CA ASP A 175 8.48 -1.48 5.33
C ASP A 175 6.98 -1.21 5.49
N GLY A 176 6.15 -2.24 5.60
CA GLY A 176 4.77 -2.10 6.06
C GLY A 176 4.66 -2.02 7.59
N ASP A 177 4.86 -3.15 8.27
CA ASP A 177 4.52 -3.34 9.70
C ASP A 177 5.70 -3.10 10.67
N GLY A 178 6.89 -2.80 10.17
CA GLY A 178 8.07 -2.51 10.99
C GLY A 178 8.21 -1.05 11.41
N SER A 179 9.09 -0.80 12.38
CA SER A 179 9.52 0.53 12.80
C SER A 179 11.03 0.56 13.03
N LEU A 180 11.68 1.57 12.48
CA LEU A 180 13.09 1.90 12.67
C LEU A 180 13.19 3.29 13.27
N GLY A 181 14.18 3.52 14.13
CA GLY A 181 14.41 4.87 14.67
C GLY A 181 15.74 5.01 15.37
N ILE A 182 16.17 6.26 15.53
CA ILE A 182 17.32 6.67 16.32
C ILE A 182 16.77 7.46 17.52
N TYR A 183 17.05 6.99 18.72
CA TYR A 183 16.50 7.51 19.96
C TYR A 183 17.62 8.09 20.82
N ARG A 184 17.33 9.16 21.59
CA ARG A 184 18.29 9.70 22.55
C ARG A 184 18.29 8.85 23.82
N ARG A 185 19.48 8.63 24.39
CA ARG A 185 19.59 8.08 25.73
C ARG A 185 19.06 9.09 26.75
N PRO A 186 18.52 8.62 27.89
CA PRO A 186 18.19 9.49 29.01
C PRO A 186 19.43 10.24 29.52
N ALA A 187 19.21 11.41 30.13
CA ALA A 187 20.25 12.18 30.79
C ALA A 187 21.03 11.32 31.82
N PRO A 188 22.35 11.56 32.01
CA PRO A 188 23.14 12.69 31.49
C PRO A 188 23.73 12.47 30.08
N SER A 189 23.49 11.31 29.46
CA SER A 189 24.06 10.99 28.14
C SER A 189 23.32 11.73 27.03
N SER A 190 24.05 12.44 26.16
CA SER A 190 23.52 13.00 24.91
C SER A 190 23.56 12.01 23.73
N ALA A 191 24.14 10.82 23.92
CA ALA A 191 24.29 9.81 22.87
C ALA A 191 22.94 9.27 22.37
N THR A 192 22.91 8.88 21.10
CA THR A 192 21.78 8.21 20.47
C THR A 192 21.95 6.69 20.46
N PHE A 193 20.88 5.96 20.18
CA PHE A 193 20.90 4.53 19.91
C PHE A 193 19.85 4.14 18.86
N PRO A 194 20.15 3.20 17.97
CA PRO A 194 19.18 2.69 17.01
C PRO A 194 18.20 1.72 17.67
N GLN A 195 17.00 1.65 17.12
CA GLN A 195 15.96 0.67 17.47
C GLN A 195 15.37 0.07 16.19
N PHE A 196 15.14 -1.24 16.27
CA PHE A 196 14.39 -2.01 15.29
C PHE A 196 13.21 -2.67 16.01
N ARG A 197 12.04 -2.68 15.39
CA ARG A 197 10.89 -3.48 15.83
C ARG A 197 10.07 -3.91 14.61
N LEU A 198 9.64 -5.16 14.62
CA LEU A 198 8.61 -5.69 13.73
C LEU A 198 7.48 -6.25 14.58
N VAL A 199 6.24 -6.03 14.15
CA VAL A 199 5.03 -6.60 14.77
C VAL A 199 4.30 -7.47 13.77
N GLY A 200 3.53 -8.44 14.26
CA GLY A 200 2.78 -9.35 13.40
C GLY A 200 2.27 -10.58 14.14
N SER A 201 1.75 -11.55 13.40
CA SER A 201 1.37 -12.86 13.93
C SER A 201 2.61 -13.73 14.19
N ARG A 202 2.52 -14.69 15.11
CA ARG A 202 3.58 -15.70 15.30
C ARG A 202 3.95 -16.43 14.01
N ARG A 203 2.93 -16.75 13.20
CA ARG A 203 3.06 -17.34 11.87
C ARG A 203 4.07 -16.61 10.96
N LEU A 204 4.16 -15.29 11.06
CA LEU A 204 5.11 -14.47 10.30
C LEU A 204 6.40 -14.19 11.08
N LEU A 205 6.31 -13.94 12.38
CA LEU A 205 7.47 -13.57 13.20
C LEU A 205 8.38 -14.74 13.56
N ASP A 206 7.87 -15.97 13.67
CA ASP A 206 8.70 -17.15 13.93
C ASP A 206 9.63 -17.44 12.74
N PRO A 207 9.17 -17.45 11.47
CA PRO A 207 10.06 -17.52 10.31
C PRO A 207 11.03 -16.33 10.20
N PHE A 208 10.59 -15.10 10.53
CA PHE A 208 11.50 -13.94 10.54
C PHE A 208 12.63 -14.14 11.54
N ARG A 209 12.31 -14.62 12.75
CA ARG A 209 13.32 -14.91 13.78
C ARG A 209 14.25 -16.04 13.34
N ALA A 210 13.74 -17.09 12.67
CA ALA A 210 14.56 -18.14 12.08
C ALA A 210 15.50 -17.61 10.98
N PHE A 211 15.00 -16.71 10.12
CA PHE A 211 15.81 -16.02 9.13
C PHE A 211 16.95 -15.22 9.79
N LEU A 212 16.67 -14.43 10.83
CA LEU A 212 17.71 -13.68 11.55
C LEU A 212 18.79 -14.60 12.14
N VAL A 213 18.39 -15.71 12.75
CA VAL A 213 19.34 -16.72 13.27
C VAL A 213 20.21 -17.29 12.15
N SER A 214 19.63 -17.57 10.97
CA SER A 214 20.40 -18.03 9.80
C SER A 214 21.44 -17.02 9.30
N GLN A 215 21.25 -15.74 9.61
CA GLN A 215 22.15 -14.64 9.25
C GLN A 215 23.14 -14.29 10.38
N GLY A 216 23.21 -15.12 11.44
CA GLY A 216 24.09 -14.88 12.59
C GLY A 216 23.59 -13.79 13.55
N ILE A 217 22.29 -13.47 13.52
CA ILE A 217 21.65 -12.53 14.45
C ILE A 217 20.75 -13.34 15.39
N ASP A 218 21.33 -13.80 16.49
CA ASP A 218 20.71 -14.64 17.50
C ASP A 218 20.26 -13.86 18.76
N GLY A 219 19.79 -14.57 19.78
CA GLY A 219 19.33 -13.96 21.05
C GLY A 219 17.98 -13.23 20.99
N LEU A 220 17.36 -13.13 19.82
CA LEU A 220 16.03 -12.51 19.66
C LEU A 220 14.90 -13.52 19.89
N SER A 221 13.82 -13.06 20.51
CA SER A 221 12.62 -13.84 20.82
C SER A 221 11.37 -13.16 20.29
N VAL A 222 10.41 -13.95 19.83
CA VAL A 222 9.05 -13.49 19.54
C VAL A 222 8.29 -13.33 20.86
N ARG A 223 7.85 -12.12 21.18
CA ARG A 223 7.20 -11.78 22.46
C ARG A 223 5.77 -11.28 22.23
N PRO A 224 4.84 -11.51 23.17
CA PRO A 224 3.51 -10.91 23.11
C PRO A 224 3.59 -9.36 23.09
N HIS A 225 2.71 -8.72 22.32
CA HIS A 225 2.58 -7.27 22.24
C HIS A 225 1.12 -6.90 21.96
N LYS A 226 0.39 -6.50 23.01
CA LYS A 226 -1.06 -6.27 22.96
C LYS A 226 -1.78 -7.55 22.45
N THR A 227 -2.53 -7.45 21.37
CA THR A 227 -3.26 -8.57 20.73
C THR A 227 -2.43 -9.34 19.70
N ILE A 228 -1.16 -8.95 19.48
CA ILE A 228 -0.27 -9.52 18.46
C ILE A 228 1.09 -9.87 19.10
N PHE A 229 2.12 -10.06 18.27
CA PHE A 229 3.47 -10.37 18.71
C PHE A 229 4.47 -9.34 18.17
N THR A 230 5.68 -9.35 18.72
CA THR A 230 6.78 -8.48 18.30
C THR A 230 8.13 -9.17 18.35
N VAL A 231 9.02 -8.78 17.44
CA VAL A 231 10.46 -8.98 17.49
C VAL A 231 11.10 -7.61 17.43
N GLY A 232 11.90 -7.25 18.43
CA GLY A 232 12.52 -5.94 18.49
C GLY A 232 13.79 -5.92 19.32
N THR A 233 14.66 -4.96 19.02
CA THR A 233 15.97 -4.81 19.64
C THR A 233 16.49 -3.38 19.48
N THR A 234 17.57 -3.06 20.17
CA THR A 234 18.23 -1.75 20.15
C THR A 234 19.73 -1.93 20.01
N CYS A 235 20.45 -0.84 19.75
CA CYS A 235 21.92 -0.83 19.64
C CYS A 235 22.41 -1.81 18.55
N ARG A 236 23.49 -2.55 18.83
CA ARG A 236 24.22 -3.36 17.86
C ARG A 236 23.34 -4.35 17.06
N PRO A 237 22.46 -5.17 17.67
CA PRO A 237 21.59 -6.04 16.88
C PRO A 237 20.62 -5.27 15.97
N ALA A 238 20.15 -4.09 16.38
CA ALA A 238 19.28 -3.27 15.53
C ALA A 238 20.03 -2.77 14.29
N GLU A 239 21.28 -2.33 14.44
CA GLU A 239 22.14 -1.97 13.32
C GLU A 239 22.37 -3.13 12.36
N MET A 240 22.64 -4.33 12.90
CA MET A 240 22.88 -5.53 12.09
C MET A 240 21.66 -5.90 11.25
N ILE A 241 20.46 -5.87 11.84
CA ILE A 241 19.21 -6.15 11.11
C ILE A 241 18.97 -5.08 10.04
N VAL A 242 19.13 -3.81 10.40
CA VAL A 242 18.94 -2.70 9.45
C VAL A 242 19.91 -2.80 8.28
N ALA A 243 21.18 -3.07 8.53
CA ALA A 243 22.19 -3.26 7.49
C ALA A 243 21.86 -4.48 6.61
N LEU A 244 21.48 -5.61 7.22
CA LEU A 244 21.08 -6.82 6.49
C LEU A 244 19.94 -6.57 5.50
N LEU A 245 18.92 -5.81 5.93
CA LEU A 245 17.71 -5.60 5.14
C LEU A 245 17.86 -4.47 4.10
N TYR A 246 18.52 -3.36 4.44
CA TYR A 246 18.51 -2.14 3.64
C TYR A 246 19.83 -1.83 2.89
N ALA A 247 20.92 -2.54 3.17
CA ALA A 247 22.17 -2.34 2.42
C ALA A 247 21.96 -2.66 0.93
N ASP A 248 22.29 -1.69 0.07
CA ASP A 248 22.19 -1.76 -1.39
C ASP A 248 20.79 -2.15 -1.90
N ALA A 249 19.74 -1.84 -1.12
CA ALA A 249 18.38 -2.14 -1.49
C ALA A 249 17.92 -1.29 -2.68
N ALA A 250 17.54 -1.95 -3.78
CA ALA A 250 16.98 -1.29 -4.97
C ALA A 250 15.61 -0.66 -4.70
N VAL A 251 14.80 -1.29 -3.85
CA VAL A 251 13.45 -0.83 -3.50
C VAL A 251 13.27 -0.86 -1.98
N ALA A 252 12.80 0.25 -1.43
CA ALA A 252 12.46 0.41 -0.03
C ALA A 252 11.46 1.56 0.15
N LEU A 253 10.73 1.59 1.27
CA LEU A 253 9.89 2.72 1.62
C LEU A 253 10.79 3.94 1.95
N PRO A 254 10.69 5.08 1.22
CA PRO A 254 11.68 6.14 1.28
C PRO A 254 11.98 6.67 2.69
N ARG A 255 10.94 6.85 3.51
CA ARG A 255 11.10 7.32 4.91
C ARG A 255 11.89 6.33 5.79
N LYS A 256 11.75 5.02 5.57
CA LYS A 256 12.46 3.99 6.35
C LYS A 256 13.87 3.79 5.80
N ALA A 257 14.05 3.85 4.48
CA ALA A 257 15.36 3.86 3.84
C ALA A 257 16.24 5.03 4.35
N ALA A 258 15.67 6.22 4.49
CA ALA A 258 16.39 7.37 5.04
C ALA A 258 16.87 7.14 6.49
N VAL A 259 16.03 6.54 7.34
CA VAL A 259 16.40 6.18 8.71
C VAL A 259 17.46 5.07 8.72
N ALA A 260 17.32 4.06 7.87
CA ALA A 260 18.29 2.98 7.74
C ALA A 260 19.68 3.49 7.32
N ALA A 261 19.73 4.45 6.38
CA ALA A 261 20.95 5.11 5.97
C ALA A 261 21.60 5.91 7.11
N ALA A 262 20.80 6.60 7.94
CA ALA A 262 21.31 7.31 9.11
C ALA A 262 21.92 6.34 10.14
N ILE A 263 21.23 5.24 10.46
CA ILE A 263 21.73 4.19 11.37
C ILE A 263 23.06 3.60 10.86
N SER A 264 23.19 3.41 9.54
CA SER A 264 24.39 2.81 8.95
C SER A 264 25.60 3.75 8.94
N ARG A 265 25.39 5.07 8.91
CA ARG A 265 26.46 6.09 8.95
C ARG A 265 27.10 6.21 10.33
N ASP A 266 26.32 6.09 11.40
CA ASP A 266 26.83 6.17 12.79
C ASP A 266 27.81 5.03 13.14
N ARG A 267 27.87 3.96 12.34
CA ARG A 267 28.82 2.84 12.49
C ARG A 267 30.26 3.21 12.09
N PHE A 268 30.43 4.22 11.22
CA PHE A 268 31.72 4.67 10.72
C PHE A 268 31.76 6.20 10.71
N PRO A 269 32.04 6.86 11.86
CA PRO A 269 32.37 8.27 11.84
C PRO A 269 33.57 8.46 10.91
N ARG A 270 33.45 9.38 9.94
CA ARG A 270 34.59 9.82 9.12
C ARG A 270 35.64 10.49 9.98
#